data_AF-A0A4Q2Z1Y1-F1
#
_entry.id   AF-A0A4Q2Z1Y1-F1
#
_cell.length_a   1.000
_cell.length_b   1.000
_cell.length_c   1.000
_cell.angle_alpha   90.00
_cell.angle_beta   90.00
_cell.angle_gamma   90.00
#
_symmetry.space_group_name_H-M   'P 1'
#
loop_
_entity.id
_entity.type
_entity.pdbx_description
1 polymer ?
#
loop_
_entity_poly.entity_id
_entity_poly.type
_entity_poly.pdbx_seq_one_letter_code
_entity_poly.pdbx_strand_id
1 'polypeptide(L)'
;MRKLSKVVPAPETRTSSAVAAHTTQPPPEFTVADGYEVTLWAENPLLFKPTQMNFDSKGRLWVTSAETYPQVEVGQTANDKILVLEDRDGDGKAEKSTPFATGLLMPTGVLPGDDGCYVAQSTDLLHFRDTNGDGKADEKRRVLSGFGTEDTHHNLHTLRRGPDGKIWMNQSIYTRSDAETPFGVMRLKSGGVMRFDPRTDKLETVFYGWCNPWGHQFDRYGQSFMTDGAGGGGINWGVPDAMYFTYANAPKTLDSISPGSYPKFCGLEVIESPHFPDDWQGSMITCDFRAHRVVRFAVSEQGSGYAAQEAGDIVRTNSVNFRPIDVKIGPDGALYIADWSNPIINHGEV
;
A
#
# COMPACT_ATOMS: atom_id res chain seq x y z
N MET A 1 -3.49 16.43 58.17
CA MET A 1 -4.35 16.41 56.96
C MET A 1 -3.54 16.90 55.77
N ARG A 2 -3.12 16.01 54.85
CA ARG A 2 -2.47 16.40 53.58
C ARG A 2 -3.57 16.96 52.66
N LYS A 3 -3.40 18.21 52.20
CA LYS A 3 -4.29 18.83 51.19
C LYS A 3 -4.22 17.97 49.92
N LEU A 4 -5.37 17.43 49.51
CA LEU A 4 -5.54 16.77 48.22
C LEU A 4 -5.12 17.75 47.11
N SER A 5 -4.18 17.32 46.27
CA SER A 5 -3.74 18.05 45.09
C SER A 5 -4.93 18.33 44.19
N LYS A 6 -5.06 19.57 43.72
CA LYS A 6 -6.02 19.94 42.67
C LYS A 6 -5.86 18.95 41.51
N VAL A 7 -6.94 18.26 41.17
CA VAL A 7 -7.02 17.47 39.93
C VAL A 7 -6.85 18.48 38.80
N VAL A 8 -5.70 18.45 38.13
CA VAL A 8 -5.49 19.20 36.89
C VAL A 8 -6.32 18.47 35.83
N PRO A 9 -7.32 19.11 35.21
CA PRO A 9 -8.06 18.48 34.12
C PRO A 9 -7.07 18.13 33.01
N ALA A 10 -7.23 16.92 32.45
CA ALA A 10 -6.43 16.52 31.30
C ALA A 10 -6.66 17.54 30.16
N PRO A 11 -5.61 17.95 29.44
CA PRO A 11 -5.79 18.81 28.28
C PRO A 11 -6.69 18.13 27.26
N GLU A 12 -7.49 18.92 26.54
CA GLU A 12 -8.33 18.41 25.45
C GLU A 12 -7.45 17.72 24.39
N THR A 13 -7.78 16.47 24.07
CA THR A 13 -7.10 15.71 23.03
C THR A 13 -7.48 16.25 21.66
N ARG A 14 -6.48 16.51 20.81
CA ARG A 14 -6.69 17.02 19.45
C ARG A 14 -6.87 15.86 18.47
N THR A 15 -7.84 15.93 17.57
CA THR A 15 -8.06 14.92 16.52
C THR A 15 -7.54 15.35 15.15
N SER A 16 -7.11 16.60 15.01
CA SER A 16 -6.45 17.14 13.82
C SER A 16 -4.99 17.46 14.12
N SER A 17 -4.13 17.33 13.11
CA SER A 17 -2.75 17.80 13.20
C SER A 17 -2.71 19.32 13.12
N ALA A 18 -1.87 19.96 13.94
CA ALA A 18 -1.67 21.41 13.89
C ALA A 18 -0.95 21.85 12.60
N VAL A 19 -0.29 20.91 11.91
CA VAL A 19 0.51 21.15 10.70
C VAL A 19 -0.31 20.92 9.41
N ALA A 20 -1.52 20.34 9.51
CA ALA A 20 -2.37 20.00 8.37
C ALA A 20 -3.13 21.21 7.77
N ALA A 21 -2.43 22.32 7.52
CA ALA A 21 -3.01 23.41 6.73
C ALA A 21 -3.04 22.99 5.24
N HIS A 22 -4.23 22.81 4.68
CA HIS A 22 -4.37 22.56 3.24
C HIS A 22 -3.85 23.78 2.48
N THR A 23 -2.81 23.55 1.67
CA THR A 23 -2.31 24.54 0.73
C THR A 23 -2.52 23.97 -0.65
N THR A 24 -3.39 24.61 -1.45
CA THR A 24 -3.61 24.21 -2.84
C THR A 24 -2.28 24.25 -3.58
N GLN A 25 -1.94 23.14 -4.24
CA GLN A 25 -0.74 23.03 -5.05
C GLN A 25 -1.13 23.19 -6.52
N PRO A 26 -0.27 23.79 -7.36
CA PRO A 26 -0.51 23.80 -8.79
C PRO A 26 -0.50 22.37 -9.33
N PRO A 27 -1.43 22.00 -10.22
CA PRO A 27 -1.39 20.70 -10.88
C PRO A 27 -0.04 20.51 -11.60
N PRO A 28 0.62 19.36 -11.44
CA PRO A 28 1.85 19.06 -12.16
C PRO A 28 1.58 18.93 -13.67
N GLU A 29 2.51 19.44 -14.47
CA GLU A 29 2.55 19.16 -15.91
C GLU A 29 3.21 17.79 -16.13
N PHE A 30 2.52 16.91 -16.85
CA PHE A 30 2.99 15.56 -17.12
C PHE A 30 3.45 15.41 -18.58
N THR A 31 4.56 14.71 -18.77
CA THR A 31 4.84 13.98 -20.00
C THR A 31 4.24 12.59 -19.85
N VAL A 32 3.38 12.21 -20.79
CA VAL A 32 2.62 10.97 -20.78
C VAL A 32 2.99 10.16 -22.03
N ALA A 33 2.94 8.84 -21.95
CA ALA A 33 3.11 7.97 -23.10
C ALA A 33 2.11 8.33 -24.23
N ASP A 34 2.52 8.11 -25.48
CA ASP A 34 1.72 8.43 -26.66
C ASP A 34 0.37 7.71 -26.64
N GLY A 35 -0.71 8.44 -26.94
CA GLY A 35 -2.07 7.90 -26.98
C GLY A 35 -2.80 7.88 -25.63
N TYR A 36 -2.19 8.42 -24.57
CA TYR A 36 -2.79 8.51 -23.25
C TYR A 36 -2.92 9.95 -22.75
N GLU A 37 -3.81 10.15 -21.79
CA GLU A 37 -3.92 11.38 -21.01
C GLU A 37 -3.88 11.06 -19.52
N VAL A 38 -3.52 12.06 -18.72
CA VAL A 38 -3.58 12.00 -17.25
C VAL A 38 -4.57 13.05 -16.78
N THR A 39 -5.59 12.62 -16.07
CA THR A 39 -6.63 13.48 -15.49
C THR A 39 -6.63 13.37 -13.97
N LEU A 40 -7.05 14.43 -13.30
CA LEU A 40 -7.20 14.42 -11.85
C LEU A 40 -8.56 13.79 -11.49
N TRP A 41 -8.52 12.62 -10.85
CA TRP A 41 -9.72 11.90 -10.41
C TRP A 41 -10.21 12.35 -9.03
N ALA A 42 -9.30 12.52 -8.07
CA ALA A 42 -9.63 13.02 -6.73
C ALA A 42 -8.44 13.76 -6.10
N GLU A 43 -8.73 14.78 -5.30
CA GLU A 43 -7.74 15.53 -4.52
C GLU A 43 -8.29 15.92 -3.13
N ASN A 44 -7.52 16.67 -2.34
CA ASN A 44 -8.05 17.22 -1.09
C ASN A 44 -9.29 18.10 -1.39
N PRO A 45 -10.34 18.05 -0.55
CA PRO A 45 -10.42 17.38 0.75
C PRO A 45 -10.99 15.94 0.70
N LEU A 46 -11.11 15.31 -0.48
CA LEU A 46 -11.68 13.97 -0.61
C LEU A 46 -10.78 12.88 -0.01
N LEU A 47 -9.46 13.05 -0.07
CA LEU A 47 -8.49 12.17 0.58
C LEU A 47 -7.28 12.97 1.05
N PHE A 48 -6.48 12.38 1.94
CA PHE A 48 -5.21 12.93 2.41
C PHE A 48 -4.15 11.83 2.47
N LYS A 49 -2.96 12.07 1.90
CA LYS A 49 -1.77 11.22 2.05
C LYS A 49 -2.10 9.71 1.92
N PRO A 50 -2.50 9.25 0.72
CA PRO A 50 -2.88 7.86 0.51
C PRO A 50 -1.69 6.91 0.70
N THR A 51 -1.81 5.80 1.44
CA THR A 51 -0.70 4.80 1.55
C THR A 51 -0.91 3.55 0.69
N GLN A 52 -2.16 3.17 0.41
CA GLN A 52 -2.55 2.06 -0.45
C GLN A 52 -3.97 2.30 -0.97
N MET A 53 -4.26 1.79 -2.17
CA MET A 53 -5.62 1.70 -2.70
C MET A 53 -6.00 0.32 -3.22
N ASN A 54 -7.29 0.00 -3.16
CA ASN A 54 -7.91 -1.17 -3.78
C ASN A 54 -9.36 -0.84 -4.19
N PHE A 55 -9.86 -1.45 -5.25
CA PHE A 55 -11.27 -1.36 -5.64
C PHE A 55 -12.09 -2.49 -5.02
N ASP A 56 -13.36 -2.21 -4.70
CA ASP A 56 -14.32 -3.26 -4.36
C ASP A 56 -15.12 -3.74 -5.58
N SER A 57 -15.94 -4.77 -5.39
CA SER A 57 -16.78 -5.35 -6.44
C SER A 57 -17.91 -4.43 -6.93
N LYS A 58 -18.13 -3.28 -6.28
CA LYS A 58 -19.07 -2.24 -6.70
C LYS A 58 -18.35 -1.12 -7.47
N GLY A 59 -17.04 -1.25 -7.70
CA GLY A 59 -16.20 -0.28 -8.38
C GLY A 59 -15.83 0.94 -7.55
N ARG A 60 -16.03 0.90 -6.23
CA ARG A 60 -15.65 2.01 -5.33
C ARG A 60 -14.17 1.91 -4.98
N LEU A 61 -13.49 3.04 -4.90
CA LEU A 61 -12.07 3.10 -4.52
C LEU A 61 -11.94 3.17 -3.00
N TRP A 62 -11.24 2.21 -2.41
CA TRP A 62 -10.92 2.18 -0.98
C TRP A 62 -9.48 2.62 -0.78
N VAL A 63 -9.28 3.61 0.10
CA VAL A 63 -7.98 4.25 0.31
C VAL A 63 -7.68 4.32 1.80
N THR A 64 -6.46 3.94 2.18
CA THR A 64 -5.90 4.29 3.49
C THR A 64 -5.45 5.75 3.48
N SER A 65 -5.96 6.56 4.41
CA SER A 65 -5.64 7.98 4.50
C SER A 65 -4.92 8.28 5.80
N ALA A 66 -3.67 8.76 5.70
CA ALA A 66 -2.77 8.99 6.84
C ALA A 66 -2.66 10.49 7.17
N GLU A 67 -3.73 11.06 7.72
CA GLU A 67 -3.81 12.49 8.11
C GLU A 67 -2.82 12.86 9.23
N THR A 68 -2.47 11.89 10.08
CA THR A 68 -1.61 12.05 11.25
C THR A 68 -0.12 11.81 10.94
N TYR A 69 0.21 11.40 9.71
CA TYR A 69 1.58 11.08 9.30
C TYR A 69 2.50 12.32 9.23
N PRO A 70 3.80 12.19 9.61
CA PRO A 70 4.52 10.96 9.98
C PRO A 70 4.46 10.60 11.46
N GLN A 71 3.97 11.50 12.30
CA GLN A 71 3.98 11.29 13.74
C GLN A 71 2.75 11.90 14.40
N VAL A 72 2.16 11.12 15.31
CA VAL A 72 1.15 11.63 16.24
C VAL A 72 1.82 12.65 17.15
N GLU A 73 1.34 13.90 17.13
CA GLU A 73 1.84 14.93 18.04
C GLU A 73 1.50 14.58 19.50
N VAL A 74 2.27 15.11 20.45
CA VAL A 74 1.97 14.95 21.88
C VAL A 74 0.57 15.53 22.19
N GLY A 75 -0.32 14.67 22.69
CA GLY A 75 -1.72 15.02 23.00
C GLY A 75 -2.67 14.97 21.80
N GLN A 76 -2.19 14.59 20.61
CA GLN A 76 -3.03 14.27 19.47
C GLN A 76 -3.50 12.81 19.56
N THR A 77 -4.76 12.58 19.25
CA THR A 77 -5.32 11.24 19.08
C THR A 77 -5.15 10.83 17.62
N ALA A 78 -4.76 9.57 17.41
CA ALA A 78 -4.72 9.00 16.08
C ALA A 78 -6.10 9.11 15.41
N ASN A 79 -6.15 9.69 14.21
CA ASN A 79 -7.40 9.97 13.50
C ASN A 79 -7.32 9.63 12.01
N ASP A 80 -6.42 8.72 11.66
CA ASP A 80 -6.32 8.21 10.29
C ASP A 80 -7.58 7.41 9.93
N LYS A 81 -7.84 7.29 8.64
CA LYS A 81 -9.12 6.81 8.13
C LYS A 81 -8.95 5.79 7.02
N ILE A 82 -9.96 4.94 6.87
CA ILE A 82 -10.27 4.30 5.60
C ILE A 82 -11.35 5.12 4.92
N LEU A 83 -11.07 5.57 3.71
CA LEU A 83 -11.99 6.34 2.89
C LEU A 83 -12.50 5.47 1.74
N VAL A 84 -13.79 5.64 1.41
CA VAL A 84 -14.42 5.05 0.23
C VAL A 84 -14.83 6.18 -0.69
N LEU A 85 -14.19 6.23 -1.86
CA LEU A 85 -14.44 7.23 -2.88
C LEU A 85 -15.31 6.65 -3.98
N GLU A 86 -16.25 7.46 -4.47
CA GLU A 86 -17.22 7.09 -5.50
C GLU A 86 -17.19 8.15 -6.62
N ASP A 87 -17.05 7.69 -7.86
CA ASP A 87 -17.47 8.38 -9.08
C ASP A 87 -18.90 7.92 -9.39
N ARG A 88 -19.88 8.82 -9.29
CA ARG A 88 -21.31 8.48 -9.33
C ARG A 88 -21.91 8.62 -10.71
N ASP A 89 -21.38 9.50 -11.54
CA ASP A 89 -21.87 9.76 -12.89
C ASP A 89 -20.96 9.18 -13.98
N GLY A 90 -19.82 8.62 -13.59
CA GLY A 90 -18.87 7.92 -14.47
C GLY A 90 -18.09 8.89 -15.35
N ASP A 91 -17.91 10.15 -14.93
CA ASP A 91 -17.22 11.17 -15.71
C ASP A 91 -15.68 11.14 -15.53
N GLY A 92 -15.17 10.24 -14.70
CA GLY A 92 -13.75 10.11 -14.39
C GLY A 92 -13.31 11.02 -13.26
N LYS A 93 -14.22 11.43 -12.37
CA LYS A 93 -13.92 12.18 -11.14
C LYS A 93 -14.68 11.59 -9.95
N ALA A 94 -14.14 11.80 -8.76
CA ALA A 94 -14.82 11.41 -7.53
C ALA A 94 -15.65 12.57 -6.99
N GLU A 95 -16.94 12.35 -6.74
CA GLU A 95 -17.82 13.38 -6.15
C GLU A 95 -17.94 13.20 -4.64
N LYS A 96 -17.70 11.98 -4.15
CA LYS A 96 -18.00 11.61 -2.77
C LYS A 96 -16.85 10.84 -2.15
N SER A 97 -16.47 11.26 -0.94
CA SER A 97 -15.61 10.52 -0.04
C SER A 97 -16.35 10.23 1.27
N THR A 98 -16.43 8.94 1.64
CA THR A 98 -17.07 8.48 2.86
C THR A 98 -16.03 7.88 3.80
N PRO A 99 -15.84 8.43 5.02
CA PRO A 99 -15.04 7.77 6.04
C PRO A 99 -15.74 6.48 6.49
N PHE A 100 -15.22 5.34 6.05
CA PHE A 100 -15.75 4.02 6.41
C PHE A 100 -15.28 3.61 7.81
N ALA A 101 -13.99 3.82 8.11
CA ALA A 101 -13.42 3.59 9.44
C ALA A 101 -12.55 4.80 9.84
N THR A 102 -12.55 5.15 11.12
CA THR A 102 -11.81 6.30 11.67
C THR A 102 -11.08 5.91 12.96
N GLY A 103 -10.26 6.82 13.50
CA GLY A 103 -9.51 6.57 14.74
C GLY A 103 -8.40 5.52 14.56
N LEU A 104 -7.88 5.40 13.34
CA LEU A 104 -6.78 4.50 13.02
C LEU A 104 -5.44 5.16 13.35
N LEU A 105 -4.45 4.31 13.64
CA LEU A 105 -3.07 4.70 13.89
C LEU A 105 -2.19 4.22 12.75
N MET A 106 -1.88 5.09 11.78
CA MET A 106 -0.99 4.80 10.67
C MET A 106 -1.39 3.52 9.90
N PRO A 107 -2.57 3.52 9.25
CA PRO A 107 -2.98 2.44 8.39
C PRO A 107 -2.10 2.41 7.13
N THR A 108 -1.58 1.23 6.81
CA THR A 108 -0.59 0.99 5.75
C THR A 108 -1.09 0.00 4.69
N GLY A 109 -2.30 -0.52 4.86
CA GLY A 109 -2.98 -1.25 3.81
C GLY A 109 -4.48 -1.38 4.04
N VAL A 110 -5.24 -1.48 2.96
CA VAL A 110 -6.69 -1.70 2.95
C VAL A 110 -7.04 -2.75 1.92
N LEU A 111 -7.91 -3.69 2.26
CA LEU A 111 -8.43 -4.69 1.34
C LEU A 111 -9.93 -4.87 1.57
N PRO A 112 -10.78 -4.41 0.63
CA PRO A 112 -12.23 -4.63 0.70
C PRO A 112 -12.58 -6.12 0.72
N GLY A 113 -13.60 -6.49 1.48
CA GLY A 113 -14.07 -7.87 1.59
C GLY A 113 -14.90 -8.10 2.86
N ASP A 114 -15.61 -9.23 2.89
CA ASP A 114 -16.36 -9.72 4.07
C ASP A 114 -17.29 -8.66 4.71
N ASP A 115 -18.09 -7.99 3.88
CA ASP A 115 -19.01 -6.90 4.25
C ASP A 115 -18.32 -5.65 4.83
N GLY A 116 -17.03 -5.46 4.55
CA GLY A 116 -16.31 -4.24 4.89
C GLY A 116 -14.89 -4.24 4.34
N CYS A 117 -13.89 -4.17 5.22
CA CYS A 117 -12.49 -4.23 4.81
C CYS A 117 -11.56 -4.79 5.88
N TYR A 118 -10.47 -5.37 5.41
CA TYR A 118 -9.28 -5.64 6.20
C TYR A 118 -8.34 -4.44 6.14
N VAL A 119 -7.72 -4.11 7.28
CA VAL A 119 -6.81 -2.97 7.40
C VAL A 119 -5.53 -3.43 8.09
N ALA A 120 -4.40 -3.26 7.40
CA ALA A 120 -3.09 -3.38 8.02
C ALA A 120 -2.81 -2.07 8.77
N GLN A 121 -2.61 -2.17 10.07
CA GLN A 121 -2.39 -1.01 10.92
C GLN A 121 -1.40 -1.35 12.03
N SER A 122 -0.23 -0.72 12.01
CA SER A 122 0.76 -0.83 13.08
C SER A 122 1.03 -2.32 13.43
N THR A 123 0.63 -2.76 14.62
CA THR A 123 0.86 -4.12 15.14
C THR A 123 -0.23 -5.14 14.79
N ASP A 124 -1.26 -4.73 14.05
CA ASP A 124 -2.50 -5.48 13.87
C ASP A 124 -2.92 -5.62 12.39
N LEU A 125 -3.56 -6.75 12.07
CA LEU A 125 -4.52 -6.85 10.96
C LEU A 125 -5.93 -6.73 11.55
N LEU A 126 -6.61 -5.65 11.20
CA LEU A 126 -7.98 -5.37 11.64
C LEU A 126 -8.98 -5.76 10.57
N HIS A 127 -10.21 -6.05 10.98
CA HIS A 127 -11.37 -6.17 10.11
C HIS A 127 -12.46 -5.22 10.61
N PHE A 128 -12.98 -4.41 9.69
CA PHE A 128 -14.09 -3.50 9.91
C PHE A 128 -15.26 -3.95 9.06
N ARG A 129 -16.47 -3.90 9.61
CA ARG A 129 -17.68 -4.34 8.92
C ARG A 129 -18.80 -3.32 9.10
N ASP A 130 -19.61 -3.16 8.06
CA ASP A 130 -20.85 -2.40 8.06
C ASP A 130 -22.02 -3.39 8.09
N THR A 131 -22.66 -3.57 9.25
CA THR A 131 -23.76 -4.54 9.41
C THR A 131 -25.13 -3.97 9.07
N ASN A 132 -25.26 -2.65 8.90
CA ASN A 132 -26.53 -1.96 8.69
C ASN A 132 -26.68 -1.33 7.29
N GLY A 133 -25.60 -1.29 6.51
CA GLY A 133 -25.57 -0.82 5.12
C GLY A 133 -25.50 0.70 4.97
N ASP A 134 -25.14 1.46 6.01
CA ASP A 134 -25.05 2.93 5.96
C ASP A 134 -23.74 3.45 5.35
N GLY A 135 -22.82 2.55 4.97
CA GLY A 135 -21.52 2.86 4.40
C GLY A 135 -20.46 3.20 5.44
N LYS A 136 -20.68 2.88 6.72
CA LYS A 136 -19.72 3.07 7.80
C LYS A 136 -19.58 1.79 8.61
N ALA A 137 -18.37 1.55 9.10
CA ALA A 137 -18.13 0.42 9.96
C ALA A 137 -18.79 0.61 11.34
N ASP A 138 -19.57 -0.38 11.76
CA ASP A 138 -20.17 -0.48 13.09
C ASP A 138 -19.56 -1.62 13.93
N GLU A 139 -18.81 -2.53 13.30
CA GLU A 139 -18.01 -3.55 13.98
C GLU A 139 -16.51 -3.41 13.68
N LYS A 140 -15.70 -3.68 14.71
CA LYS A 140 -14.23 -3.77 14.62
C LYS A 140 -13.75 -5.05 15.29
N ARG A 141 -12.99 -5.85 14.55
CA ARG A 141 -12.32 -7.06 15.05
C ARG A 141 -10.82 -6.98 14.77
N ARG A 142 -10.01 -7.31 15.78
CA ARG A 142 -8.58 -7.62 15.56
C ARG A 142 -8.51 -9.07 15.09
N VAL A 143 -8.05 -9.27 13.86
CA VAL A 143 -7.97 -10.59 13.21
C VAL A 143 -6.62 -11.25 13.51
N LEU A 144 -5.54 -10.49 13.36
CA LEU A 144 -4.19 -10.90 13.72
C LEU A 144 -3.50 -9.77 14.48
N SER A 145 -2.54 -10.14 15.31
CA SER A 145 -1.67 -9.20 16.04
C SER A 145 -0.27 -9.78 16.21
N GLY A 146 0.64 -8.95 16.70
CA GLY A 146 2.05 -9.35 16.92
C GLY A 146 2.95 -8.98 15.75
N PHE A 147 2.51 -8.04 14.91
CA PHE A 147 3.35 -7.46 13.87
C PHE A 147 4.27 -6.39 14.46
N GLY A 148 5.52 -6.37 14.01
CA GLY A 148 6.52 -5.41 14.47
C GLY A 148 6.26 -4.00 13.96
N THR A 149 6.81 -3.01 14.67
CA THR A 149 6.73 -1.58 14.34
C THR A 149 8.04 -0.87 14.63
N GLU A 150 9.17 -1.58 14.52
CA GLU A 150 10.50 -1.03 14.80
C GLU A 150 10.87 0.12 13.87
N ASP A 151 10.33 0.12 12.65
CA ASP A 151 10.37 1.25 11.72
C ASP A 151 8.97 1.40 11.08
N THR A 152 8.40 2.60 11.19
CA THR A 152 7.04 2.95 10.77
C THR A 152 6.79 2.91 9.25
N HIS A 153 7.84 2.77 8.44
CA HIS A 153 7.75 2.62 6.98
C HIS A 153 7.90 1.14 6.54
N HIS A 154 8.13 0.22 7.48
CA HIS A 154 8.51 -1.17 7.24
C HIS A 154 7.48 -2.19 7.80
N ASN A 155 6.35 -1.70 8.29
CA ASN A 155 5.30 -2.41 9.03
C ASN A 155 4.60 -3.45 8.12
N LEU A 156 3.56 -4.09 8.65
CA LEU A 156 2.62 -4.82 7.83
C LEU A 156 1.98 -3.88 6.77
N HIS A 157 2.06 -4.20 5.49
CA HIS A 157 1.50 -3.37 4.41
C HIS A 157 1.15 -4.20 3.17
N THR A 158 0.73 -3.52 2.10
CA THR A 158 0.43 -4.10 0.79
C THR A 158 -0.55 -5.28 0.86
N LEU A 159 -1.79 -5.01 1.26
CA LEU A 159 -2.82 -6.05 1.27
C LEU A 159 -3.29 -6.37 -0.16
N ARG A 160 -3.27 -7.66 -0.51
CA ARG A 160 -3.77 -8.18 -1.78
C ARG A 160 -4.64 -9.40 -1.55
N ARG A 161 -5.70 -9.55 -2.36
CA ARG A 161 -6.41 -10.82 -2.49
C ARG A 161 -5.65 -11.69 -3.48
N GLY A 162 -5.20 -12.86 -3.04
CA GLY A 162 -4.58 -13.83 -3.94
C GLY A 162 -5.61 -14.60 -4.78
N PRO A 163 -5.18 -15.26 -5.87
CA PRO A 163 -6.03 -16.13 -6.68
C PRO A 163 -6.58 -17.33 -5.89
N ASP A 164 -5.95 -17.66 -4.75
CA ASP A 164 -6.40 -18.68 -3.81
C ASP A 164 -7.46 -18.17 -2.80
N GLY A 165 -7.93 -16.93 -2.96
CA GLY A 165 -8.91 -16.28 -2.09
C GLY A 165 -8.35 -15.81 -0.74
N LYS A 166 -7.06 -16.04 -0.48
CA LYS A 166 -6.39 -15.66 0.78
C LYS A 166 -5.92 -14.21 0.74
N ILE A 167 -5.60 -13.68 1.91
CA ILE A 167 -5.03 -12.35 2.08
C ILE A 167 -3.51 -12.48 2.07
N TRP A 168 -2.87 -11.75 1.18
CA TRP A 168 -1.42 -11.64 1.12
C TRP A 168 -0.99 -10.29 1.67
N MET A 169 0.09 -10.29 2.45
CA MET A 169 0.55 -9.15 3.22
C MET A 169 2.08 -9.11 3.19
N ASN A 170 2.65 -7.92 3.05
CA ASN A 170 4.08 -7.73 3.01
C ASN A 170 4.59 -7.15 4.33
N GLN A 171 5.87 -7.37 4.59
CA GLN A 171 6.64 -6.76 5.67
C GLN A 171 8.06 -6.49 5.17
N SER A 172 8.71 -5.46 5.72
CA SER A 172 10.03 -5.02 5.28
C SER A 172 11.16 -5.34 6.28
N ILE A 173 12.39 -5.08 5.86
CA ILE A 173 13.65 -5.61 6.44
C ILE A 173 13.91 -5.37 7.93
N TYR A 174 13.48 -4.23 8.48
CA TYR A 174 13.75 -3.83 9.88
C TYR A 174 12.77 -4.42 10.89
N THR A 175 11.64 -4.94 10.42
CA THR A 175 10.52 -5.33 11.25
C THR A 175 10.62 -6.79 11.67
N ARG A 176 10.20 -7.09 12.89
CA ARG A 176 10.12 -8.47 13.39
C ARG A 176 8.72 -8.75 13.92
N SER A 177 8.12 -9.82 13.40
CA SER A 177 6.77 -10.23 13.76
C SER A 177 6.77 -11.62 14.41
N ASP A 178 5.95 -11.76 15.44
CA ASP A 178 5.58 -13.01 16.13
C ASP A 178 4.06 -13.00 16.25
N ALA A 179 3.36 -13.58 15.28
CA ALA A 179 1.91 -13.63 15.30
C ALA A 179 1.43 -15.01 15.77
N GLU A 180 0.68 -15.04 16.86
CA GLU A 180 0.07 -16.27 17.37
C GLU A 180 -1.22 -16.58 16.61
N THR A 181 -1.36 -17.84 16.21
CA THR A 181 -2.57 -18.38 15.58
C THR A 181 -2.97 -19.69 16.25
N PRO A 182 -4.19 -20.22 16.00
CA PRO A 182 -4.56 -21.56 16.43
C PRO A 182 -3.62 -22.69 15.94
N PHE A 183 -2.78 -22.42 14.93
CA PHE A 183 -1.81 -23.38 14.37
C PHE A 183 -0.38 -23.18 14.92
N GLY A 184 -0.21 -22.27 15.88
CA GLY A 184 1.09 -21.92 16.46
C GLY A 184 1.55 -20.51 16.10
N VAL A 185 2.81 -20.22 16.44
CA VAL A 185 3.41 -18.89 16.24
C VAL A 185 4.06 -18.82 14.87
N MET A 186 3.56 -17.94 14.01
CA MET A 186 4.24 -17.54 12.78
C MET A 186 5.30 -16.50 13.11
N ARG A 187 6.50 -16.65 12.51
CA ARG A 187 7.62 -15.73 12.72
C ARG A 187 8.20 -15.24 11.40
N LEU A 188 8.31 -13.93 11.28
CA LEU A 188 9.03 -13.27 10.19
C LEU A 188 9.94 -12.19 10.79
N LYS A 189 11.25 -12.41 10.72
CA LYS A 189 12.27 -11.60 11.42
C LYS A 189 13.00 -10.59 10.56
N SER A 190 12.51 -10.37 9.35
CA SER A 190 13.01 -9.37 8.40
C SER A 190 11.97 -9.20 7.30
N GLY A 191 12.38 -8.81 6.09
CA GLY A 191 11.46 -8.66 4.97
C GLY A 191 10.86 -9.99 4.53
N GLY A 192 9.64 -9.95 4.00
CA GLY A 192 9.00 -11.11 3.41
C GLY A 192 7.53 -10.89 3.12
N VAL A 193 6.88 -11.96 2.68
CA VAL A 193 5.46 -11.97 2.33
C VAL A 193 4.76 -13.10 3.06
N MET A 194 3.66 -12.76 3.70
CA MET A 194 2.80 -13.65 4.46
C MET A 194 1.49 -13.89 3.72
N ARG A 195 0.89 -15.05 3.97
CA ARG A 195 -0.40 -15.46 3.45
C ARG A 195 -1.31 -15.90 4.59
N PHE A 196 -2.48 -15.30 4.65
CA PHE A 196 -3.48 -15.52 5.68
C PHE A 196 -4.81 -16.01 5.07
N ASP A 197 -5.34 -17.11 5.59
CA ASP A 197 -6.66 -17.60 5.23
C ASP A 197 -7.71 -17.18 6.29
N PRO A 198 -8.57 -16.19 6.00
CA PRO A 198 -9.53 -15.66 6.97
C PRO A 198 -10.63 -16.65 7.37
N ARG A 199 -10.75 -17.79 6.69
CA ARG A 199 -11.76 -18.82 6.98
C ARG A 199 -11.27 -19.85 7.99
N THR A 200 -9.95 -20.01 8.11
CA THR A 200 -9.33 -21.03 8.96
C THR A 200 -8.43 -20.46 10.03
N ASP A 201 -8.07 -19.18 9.94
CA ASP A 201 -7.06 -18.49 10.76
C ASP A 201 -5.63 -19.01 10.55
N LYS A 202 -5.36 -19.71 9.45
CA LYS A 202 -4.02 -20.15 9.10
C LYS A 202 -3.21 -18.98 8.53
N LEU A 203 -2.06 -18.71 9.15
CA LEU A 203 -1.07 -17.72 8.72
C LEU A 203 0.27 -18.41 8.45
N GLU A 204 0.88 -18.13 7.31
CA GLU A 204 2.19 -18.68 6.93
C GLU A 204 3.04 -17.63 6.21
N THR A 205 4.35 -17.71 6.35
CA THR A 205 5.29 -16.97 5.49
C THR A 205 5.51 -17.78 4.23
N VAL A 206 5.42 -17.13 3.07
CA VAL A 206 5.56 -17.80 1.76
C VAL A 206 6.85 -17.41 1.07
N PHE A 207 7.23 -16.14 1.16
CA PHE A 207 8.47 -15.61 0.60
C PHE A 207 9.27 -14.91 1.69
N TYR A 208 10.59 -15.03 1.64
CA TYR A 208 11.51 -14.42 2.60
C TYR A 208 12.41 -13.44 1.87
N GLY A 209 12.58 -12.21 2.35
CA GLY A 209 13.50 -11.26 1.70
C GLY A 209 12.93 -9.87 1.44
N TRP A 210 13.65 -9.14 0.60
CA TRP A 210 13.48 -7.73 0.23
C TRP A 210 13.75 -6.73 1.34
N CYS A 211 14.15 -5.54 0.92
CA CYS A 211 14.37 -4.42 1.82
C CYS A 211 13.07 -3.72 2.17
N ASN A 212 12.31 -3.30 1.15
CA ASN A 212 11.07 -2.55 1.35
C ASN A 212 10.00 -2.87 0.28
N PRO A 213 9.41 -4.08 0.29
CA PRO A 213 8.60 -4.58 -0.82
C PRO A 213 7.17 -4.01 -0.83
N TRP A 214 6.99 -2.72 -1.16
CA TRP A 214 5.67 -2.10 -1.22
C TRP A 214 4.84 -2.50 -2.45
N GLY A 215 5.47 -3.03 -3.50
CA GLY A 215 4.77 -3.61 -4.64
C GLY A 215 4.61 -5.12 -4.52
N HIS A 216 3.37 -5.59 -4.68
CA HIS A 216 3.04 -6.99 -4.86
C HIS A 216 1.79 -7.10 -5.74
N GLN A 217 1.88 -7.90 -6.79
CA GLN A 217 0.75 -8.24 -7.65
C GLN A 217 0.88 -9.65 -8.21
N PHE A 218 -0.27 -10.26 -8.51
CA PHE A 218 -0.35 -11.54 -9.22
C PHE A 218 -0.61 -11.30 -10.71
N ASP A 219 0.03 -12.10 -11.57
CA ASP A 219 -0.40 -12.19 -12.96
C ASP A 219 -1.66 -13.08 -13.10
N ARG A 220 -2.26 -13.11 -14.30
CA ARG A 220 -3.38 -14.01 -14.63
C ARG A 220 -3.15 -15.51 -14.38
N TYR A 221 -1.90 -15.96 -14.22
CA TYR A 221 -1.55 -17.35 -13.94
C TYR A 221 -1.30 -17.60 -12.43
N GLY A 222 -1.48 -16.56 -11.61
CA GLY A 222 -1.31 -16.61 -10.17
C GLY A 222 0.15 -16.58 -9.70
N GLN A 223 1.08 -16.15 -10.55
CA GLN A 223 2.47 -15.93 -10.16
C GLN A 223 2.61 -14.61 -9.41
N SER A 224 3.31 -14.62 -8.28
CA SER A 224 3.58 -13.42 -7.50
C SER A 224 4.77 -12.65 -8.08
N PHE A 225 4.60 -11.34 -8.21
CA PHE A 225 5.68 -10.41 -8.53
C PHE A 225 5.76 -9.28 -7.51
N MET A 226 6.97 -8.80 -7.26
CA MET A 226 7.26 -7.82 -6.23
C MET A 226 8.22 -6.75 -6.74
N THR A 227 8.08 -5.54 -6.21
CA THR A 227 9.10 -4.48 -6.34
C THR A 227 9.78 -4.25 -5.01
N ASP A 228 10.99 -3.70 -5.01
CA ASP A 228 11.73 -3.37 -3.79
C ASP A 228 12.05 -1.88 -3.73
N GLY A 229 11.55 -1.21 -2.69
CA GLY A 229 11.74 0.21 -2.46
C GLY A 229 13.08 0.61 -1.86
N ALA A 230 13.97 -0.33 -1.53
CA ALA A 230 15.28 0.01 -0.94
C ALA A 230 16.41 -1.01 -1.19
N GLY A 231 16.15 -2.14 -1.85
CA GLY A 231 17.14 -3.18 -2.13
C GLY A 231 17.91 -3.01 -3.44
N GLY A 232 17.51 -2.05 -4.29
CA GLY A 232 18.12 -1.84 -5.61
C GLY A 232 17.67 -2.83 -6.69
N GLY A 233 16.83 -3.80 -6.34
CA GLY A 233 16.17 -4.71 -7.29
C GLY A 233 15.02 -4.02 -8.04
N GLY A 234 14.76 -4.46 -9.27
CA GLY A 234 13.64 -3.99 -10.07
C GLY A 234 12.40 -4.83 -9.82
N ILE A 235 11.96 -5.56 -10.86
CA ILE A 235 10.91 -6.57 -10.73
C ILE A 235 11.52 -7.87 -10.19
N ASN A 236 10.83 -8.48 -9.23
CA ASN A 236 11.19 -9.76 -8.64
C ASN A 236 10.06 -10.76 -8.87
N TRP A 237 10.38 -11.97 -9.33
CA TRP A 237 9.41 -13.08 -9.36
C TRP A 237 9.49 -13.85 -8.05
N GLY A 238 8.34 -14.05 -7.40
CA GLY A 238 8.20 -14.76 -6.13
C GLY A 238 8.20 -16.27 -6.28
N VAL A 239 9.24 -16.93 -5.78
CA VAL A 239 9.32 -18.40 -5.70
C VAL A 239 9.09 -18.83 -4.25
N PRO A 240 8.10 -19.70 -3.97
CA PRO A 240 7.82 -20.13 -2.60
C PRO A 240 9.06 -20.69 -1.90
N ASP A 241 9.21 -20.35 -0.63
CA ASP A 241 10.36 -20.72 0.22
C ASP A 241 11.74 -20.16 -0.24
N ALA A 242 11.78 -19.38 -1.32
CA ALA A 242 13.00 -18.70 -1.72
C ALA A 242 13.31 -17.49 -0.82
N MET A 243 14.59 -17.15 -0.78
CA MET A 243 15.12 -15.98 -0.08
C MET A 243 15.56 -14.90 -1.07
N TYR A 244 15.28 -13.65 -0.77
CA TYR A 244 15.80 -12.47 -1.47
C TYR A 244 16.60 -11.62 -0.48
N PHE A 245 17.37 -10.64 -0.96
CA PHE A 245 18.21 -9.83 -0.08
C PHE A 245 17.42 -9.17 1.05
N THR A 246 17.83 -9.43 2.30
CA THR A 246 17.28 -8.84 3.53
C THR A 246 18.24 -9.11 4.71
N TYR A 247 17.94 -8.61 5.92
CA TYR A 247 18.85 -8.74 7.08
C TYR A 247 18.73 -10.03 7.87
N ALA A 248 17.68 -10.83 7.65
CA ALA A 248 17.64 -12.20 8.17
C ALA A 248 18.82 -13.05 7.63
N ASN A 249 19.36 -12.69 6.46
CA ASN A 249 20.47 -13.32 5.74
C ASN A 249 20.23 -14.81 5.41
N ALA A 250 20.68 -15.26 4.24
CA ALA A 250 20.66 -16.68 3.91
C ALA A 250 21.89 -17.05 3.05
N PRO A 251 22.30 -18.33 3.05
CA PRO A 251 23.43 -18.77 2.24
C PRO A 251 23.25 -18.57 0.73
N LYS A 252 21.99 -18.52 0.28
CA LYS A 252 21.61 -18.29 -1.11
C LYS A 252 20.41 -17.36 -1.17
N THR A 253 20.46 -16.42 -2.09
CA THR A 253 19.35 -15.54 -2.43
C THR A 253 19.05 -15.65 -3.92
N LEU A 254 17.81 -15.38 -4.31
CA LEU A 254 17.43 -15.07 -5.67
C LEU A 254 17.55 -13.57 -5.91
N ASP A 255 17.93 -13.23 -7.13
CA ASP A 255 18.05 -11.85 -7.59
C ASP A 255 16.76 -11.39 -8.29
N SER A 256 16.68 -10.08 -8.48
CA SER A 256 15.67 -9.43 -9.34
C SER A 256 15.69 -10.04 -10.75
N ILE A 257 14.50 -10.28 -11.32
CA ILE A 257 14.34 -10.71 -12.72
C ILE A 257 14.59 -9.55 -13.71
N SER A 258 14.72 -8.33 -13.20
CA SER A 258 15.24 -7.17 -13.93
C SER A 258 16.72 -6.97 -13.62
N PRO A 259 17.64 -7.21 -14.56
CA PRO A 259 19.06 -6.94 -14.38
C PRO A 259 19.32 -5.43 -14.27
N GLY A 260 20.07 -5.01 -13.26
CA GLY A 260 20.45 -3.61 -13.08
C GLY A 260 20.42 -3.18 -11.62
N SER A 261 20.53 -1.87 -11.42
CA SER A 261 20.35 -1.23 -10.12
C SER A 261 19.24 -0.21 -10.26
N TYR A 262 18.15 -0.46 -9.57
CA TYR A 262 16.92 0.32 -9.67
C TYR A 262 16.76 1.29 -8.48
N PRO A 263 15.98 2.36 -8.66
CA PRO A 263 15.69 3.32 -7.59
C PRO A 263 14.71 2.71 -6.58
N LYS A 264 14.05 3.58 -5.80
CA LYS A 264 13.07 3.15 -4.80
C LYS A 264 11.70 2.98 -5.45
N PHE A 265 11.30 1.74 -5.71
CA PHE A 265 9.98 1.43 -6.23
C PHE A 265 8.91 1.29 -5.15
N CYS A 266 7.68 1.65 -5.49
CA CYS A 266 6.50 1.54 -4.64
C CYS A 266 5.27 1.19 -5.49
N GLY A 267 4.35 0.39 -4.94
CA GLY A 267 3.24 -0.17 -5.70
C GLY A 267 3.69 -1.19 -6.76
N LEU A 268 2.72 -1.94 -7.28
CA LEU A 268 2.91 -2.80 -8.45
C LEU A 268 1.55 -3.12 -9.04
N GLU A 269 1.46 -3.05 -10.37
CA GLU A 269 0.31 -3.46 -11.14
C GLU A 269 0.74 -4.22 -12.40
N VAL A 270 -0.10 -5.14 -12.87
CA VAL A 270 0.08 -5.83 -14.16
C VAL A 270 -0.97 -5.27 -15.13
N ILE A 271 -0.54 -4.90 -16.34
CA ILE A 271 -1.46 -4.46 -17.37
C ILE A 271 -2.25 -5.66 -17.91
N GLU A 272 -3.53 -5.70 -17.55
CA GLU A 272 -4.52 -6.66 -18.07
C GLU A 272 -5.81 -5.91 -18.43
N SER A 273 -5.69 -4.89 -19.28
CA SER A 273 -6.80 -4.03 -19.68
C SER A 273 -6.77 -3.72 -21.18
N PRO A 274 -7.91 -3.84 -21.89
CA PRO A 274 -7.98 -3.56 -23.33
C PRO A 274 -7.78 -2.08 -23.69
N HIS A 275 -7.70 -1.19 -22.70
CA HIS A 275 -7.33 0.21 -22.91
C HIS A 275 -5.85 0.39 -23.25
N PHE A 276 -5.04 -0.64 -23.04
CA PHE A 276 -3.61 -0.63 -23.34
C PHE A 276 -3.31 -1.49 -24.58
N PRO A 277 -2.30 -1.15 -25.40
CA PRO A 277 -1.85 -1.93 -26.54
C PRO A 277 -1.57 -3.41 -26.21
N ASP A 278 -1.70 -4.26 -27.21
CA ASP A 278 -1.45 -5.70 -27.07
C ASP A 278 -0.03 -6.02 -26.57
N ASP A 279 0.97 -5.23 -26.97
CA ASP A 279 2.37 -5.39 -26.54
C ASP A 279 2.64 -4.89 -25.12
N TRP A 280 1.64 -4.26 -24.47
CA TRP A 280 1.70 -3.88 -23.06
C TRP A 280 1.06 -4.92 -22.15
N GLN A 281 0.23 -5.83 -22.66
CA GLN A 281 -0.43 -6.83 -21.83
C GLN A 281 0.60 -7.73 -21.12
N GLY A 282 0.45 -7.88 -19.81
CA GLY A 282 1.43 -8.56 -18.95
C GLY A 282 2.64 -7.71 -18.54
N SER A 283 2.76 -6.47 -19.03
CA SER A 283 3.77 -5.53 -18.52
C SER A 283 3.49 -5.15 -17.07
N MET A 284 4.56 -4.90 -16.32
CA MET A 284 4.48 -4.49 -14.92
C MET A 284 4.70 -3.00 -14.77
N ILE A 285 3.83 -2.36 -14.00
CA ILE A 285 3.85 -0.92 -13.75
C ILE A 285 4.17 -0.69 -12.28
N THR A 286 5.12 0.20 -12.02
CA THR A 286 5.50 0.58 -10.65
C THR A 286 5.78 2.07 -10.56
N CYS A 287 5.64 2.61 -9.36
CA CYS A 287 5.96 4.00 -9.07
C CYS A 287 7.44 4.15 -8.70
N ASP A 288 8.10 5.15 -9.25
CA ASP A 288 9.41 5.64 -8.81
C ASP A 288 9.21 7.02 -8.21
N PHE A 289 8.88 7.02 -6.92
CA PHE A 289 8.53 8.24 -6.19
C PHE A 289 9.71 9.22 -6.07
N ARG A 290 10.95 8.75 -6.16
CA ARG A 290 12.13 9.64 -6.11
C ARG A 290 12.33 10.38 -7.42
N ALA A 291 12.05 9.72 -8.55
CA ALA A 291 12.23 10.30 -9.88
C ALA A 291 10.94 10.88 -10.50
N HIS A 292 9.85 10.98 -9.72
CA HIS A 292 8.60 11.63 -10.15
C HIS A 292 7.96 10.98 -11.38
N ARG A 293 8.02 9.64 -11.43
CA ARG A 293 7.57 8.88 -12.60
C ARG A 293 6.84 7.59 -12.23
N VAL A 294 6.04 7.13 -13.17
CA VAL A 294 5.46 5.78 -13.20
C VAL A 294 6.09 5.07 -14.39
N VAL A 295 6.72 3.93 -14.14
CA VAL A 295 7.59 3.24 -15.09
C VAL A 295 7.02 1.87 -15.45
N ARG A 296 7.18 1.48 -16.71
CA ARG A 296 6.76 0.18 -17.24
C ARG A 296 7.95 -0.76 -17.36
N PHE A 297 7.70 -2.03 -17.08
CA PHE A 297 8.61 -3.13 -17.36
C PHE A 297 7.93 -4.12 -18.30
N ALA A 298 8.55 -4.38 -19.45
CA ALA A 298 8.16 -5.50 -20.31
C ALA A 298 8.66 -6.79 -19.67
N VAL A 299 7.79 -7.79 -19.57
CA VAL A 299 8.08 -9.08 -18.92
C VAL A 299 7.98 -10.19 -19.96
N SER A 300 8.91 -11.14 -19.90
CA SER A 300 8.96 -12.29 -20.81
C SER A 300 9.37 -13.55 -20.04
N GLU A 301 8.98 -14.72 -20.55
CA GLU A 301 9.46 -15.99 -20.04
C GLU A 301 10.93 -16.20 -20.43
N GLN A 302 11.73 -16.72 -19.50
CA GLN A 302 13.13 -17.07 -19.72
C GLN A 302 13.45 -18.41 -19.05
N GLY A 303 13.52 -19.48 -19.85
CA GLY A 303 13.76 -20.84 -19.33
C GLY A 303 12.60 -21.29 -18.44
N SER A 304 12.87 -21.55 -17.16
CA SER A 304 11.86 -21.91 -16.16
C SER A 304 11.47 -20.73 -15.25
N GLY A 305 11.83 -19.50 -15.64
CA GLY A 305 11.49 -18.29 -14.90
C GLY A 305 11.14 -17.14 -15.83
N TYR A 306 11.40 -15.92 -15.37
CA TYR A 306 11.03 -14.69 -16.06
C TYR A 306 12.24 -13.77 -16.21
N ALA A 307 12.17 -12.90 -17.20
CA ALA A 307 13.04 -11.74 -17.36
C ALA A 307 12.18 -10.48 -17.54
N ALA A 308 12.61 -9.37 -16.97
CA ALA A 308 11.92 -8.10 -17.07
C ALA A 308 12.88 -6.97 -17.45
N GLN A 309 12.46 -6.08 -18.34
CA GLN A 309 13.26 -4.94 -18.79
C GLN A 309 12.44 -3.65 -18.71
N GLU A 310 13.07 -2.58 -18.23
CA GLU A 310 12.47 -1.24 -18.23
C GLU A 310 12.10 -0.84 -19.68
N ALA A 311 10.84 -0.47 -19.88
CA ALA A 311 10.22 -0.23 -21.18
C ALA A 311 9.60 1.18 -21.27
N GLY A 312 10.27 2.14 -20.60
CA GLY A 312 9.93 3.56 -20.63
C GLY A 312 8.97 4.01 -19.52
N ASP A 313 8.83 5.32 -19.40
CA ASP A 313 7.92 5.97 -18.47
C ASP A 313 6.51 6.01 -19.09
N ILE A 314 5.48 5.71 -18.28
CA ILE A 314 4.07 5.95 -18.64
C ILE A 314 3.72 7.40 -18.35
N VAL A 315 4.14 7.89 -17.18
CA VAL A 315 3.91 9.26 -16.72
C VAL A 315 5.19 9.76 -16.06
N ARG A 316 5.60 10.99 -16.37
CA ARG A 316 6.71 11.68 -15.72
C ARG A 316 6.41 13.16 -15.55
N THR A 317 6.87 13.75 -14.46
CA THR A 317 6.87 15.22 -14.28
C THR A 317 8.18 15.70 -13.66
N ASN A 318 8.45 17.00 -13.78
CA ASN A 318 9.52 17.67 -13.02
C ASN A 318 9.01 18.25 -11.69
N SER A 319 7.72 18.14 -11.39
CA SER A 319 7.14 18.61 -10.14
C SER A 319 7.68 17.80 -8.97
N VAL A 320 8.36 18.48 -8.05
CA VAL A 320 8.93 17.84 -6.86
C VAL A 320 7.87 17.30 -5.89
N ASN A 321 6.61 17.71 -6.05
CA ASN A 321 5.51 17.29 -5.21
C ASN A 321 4.95 15.93 -5.62
N PHE A 322 5.06 15.55 -6.90
CA PHE A 322 4.52 14.29 -7.40
C PHE A 322 5.36 13.10 -6.88
N ARG A 323 4.79 12.35 -5.96
CA ARG A 323 5.32 11.17 -5.28
C ARG A 323 4.33 10.02 -5.44
N PRO A 324 4.28 9.37 -6.61
CA PRO A 324 3.40 8.23 -6.83
C PRO A 324 3.80 7.08 -5.89
N ILE A 325 2.86 6.52 -5.15
CA ILE A 325 3.12 5.48 -4.13
C ILE A 325 2.37 4.17 -4.37
N ASP A 326 1.32 4.17 -5.18
CA ASP A 326 0.56 2.96 -5.52
C ASP A 326 -0.08 3.15 -6.89
N VAL A 327 -0.28 2.05 -7.59
CA VAL A 327 -0.86 1.99 -8.95
C VAL A 327 -1.83 0.84 -9.02
N LYS A 328 -3.03 1.06 -9.58
CA LYS A 328 -4.07 0.04 -9.73
C LYS A 328 -4.76 0.17 -11.08
N ILE A 329 -5.08 -0.96 -11.71
CA ILE A 329 -6.08 -0.96 -12.77
C ILE A 329 -7.46 -0.88 -12.11
N GLY A 330 -8.26 0.11 -12.51
CA GLY A 330 -9.64 0.29 -12.07
C GLY A 330 -10.61 -0.65 -12.79
N PRO A 331 -11.85 -0.77 -12.27
CA PRO A 331 -12.91 -1.58 -12.89
C PRO A 331 -13.33 -1.07 -14.28
N ASP A 332 -13.04 0.20 -14.57
CA ASP A 332 -13.19 0.86 -15.87
C ASP A 332 -12.04 0.55 -16.84
N GLY A 333 -11.00 -0.16 -16.41
CA GLY A 333 -9.82 -0.48 -17.21
C GLY A 333 -8.76 0.62 -17.25
N ALA A 334 -8.95 1.76 -16.60
CA ALA A 334 -7.96 2.83 -16.52
C ALA A 334 -6.88 2.53 -15.46
N LEU A 335 -5.70 3.14 -15.60
CA LEU A 335 -4.64 3.07 -14.58
C LEU A 335 -4.76 4.23 -13.61
N TYR A 336 -5.06 3.91 -12.35
CA TYR A 336 -5.12 4.85 -11.25
C TYR A 336 -3.74 4.95 -10.59
N ILE A 337 -3.34 6.17 -10.24
CA ILE A 337 -2.08 6.46 -9.55
C ILE A 337 -2.42 7.20 -8.26
N ALA A 338 -2.04 6.63 -7.11
CA ALA A 338 -2.12 7.32 -5.84
C ALA A 338 -0.84 8.13 -5.63
N ASP A 339 -1.00 9.45 -5.49
CA ASP A 339 0.10 10.38 -5.21
C ASP A 339 0.08 10.82 -3.74
N TRP A 340 1.23 10.76 -3.08
CA TRP A 340 1.41 11.29 -1.73
C TRP A 340 1.45 12.82 -1.67
N SER A 341 1.81 13.47 -2.79
CA SER A 341 1.83 14.93 -2.98
C SER A 341 2.64 15.71 -1.92
N ASN A 342 3.85 15.24 -1.57
CA ASN A 342 4.76 15.90 -0.64
C ASN A 342 6.18 16.03 -1.21
N PRO A 343 6.78 17.23 -1.23
CA PRO A 343 8.16 17.39 -1.71
C PRO A 343 9.19 16.65 -0.83
N ILE A 344 8.90 16.45 0.46
CA ILE A 344 9.81 15.88 1.44
C ILE A 344 9.72 14.35 1.45
N ILE A 345 10.87 13.68 1.36
CA ILE A 345 11.04 12.23 1.54
C ILE A 345 11.86 12.01 2.81
N ASN A 346 11.28 11.51 3.90
CA ASN A 346 12.01 11.41 5.17
C ASN A 346 11.53 10.26 6.09
N HIS A 347 12.45 9.72 6.91
CA HIS A 347 12.16 8.82 8.04
C HIS A 347 11.98 9.56 9.38
N GLY A 348 12.39 10.83 9.47
CA GLY A 348 12.28 11.62 10.69
C GLY A 348 11.92 13.08 10.37
N GLU A 349 10.64 13.40 10.32
CA GLU A 349 10.23 14.78 10.53
C GLU A 349 10.44 15.12 12.02
N VAL A 350 11.41 15.99 12.29
CA VAL A 350 11.53 16.75 13.54
C VAL A 350 11.22 18.21 13.26
#